data_AF-A0A7S4RKP6-F1
#
_entry.id   AF-A0A7S4RKP6-F1
#
_cell.length_a   1.000
_cell.length_b   1.000
_cell.length_c   1.000
_cell.angle_alpha   90.00
_cell.angle_beta   90.00
_cell.angle_gamma   90.00
#
_symmetry.space_group_name_H-M   'P 1'
#
loop_
_entity.id
_entity.type
_entity.pdbx_description
1 polymer ?
#
loop_
_entity_poly.entity_id
_entity_poly.type
_entity_poly.pdbx_seq_one_letter_code
_entity_poly.pdbx_strand_id
1 'polypeptide(L)'
;AAATLASGAACAAALLAARSAARGARRQRPATALRVTTRTEWYRKVKRIGGDRAIFDVTVPKPLGCVLQKFPQKNGVGIQEVMEGGNADLLNRRVCVDDEPGSGMWILEG
;
A
#
# COMPACT_ATOMS: atom_id res chain seq x y z
N ALA A 1 54.64 -44.60 38.95
CA ALA A 1 53.30 -44.55 39.55
C ALA A 1 52.97 -43.10 39.87
N ALA A 2 51.96 -42.52 39.21
CA ALA A 2 51.22 -41.33 39.66
C ALA A 2 50.02 -41.19 38.72
N ALA A 3 48.85 -41.58 39.20
CA ALA A 3 47.57 -41.33 38.58
C ALA A 3 47.05 -39.99 39.10
N THR A 4 46.53 -39.14 38.21
CA THR A 4 45.77 -37.95 38.62
C THR A 4 44.54 -37.81 37.75
N LEU A 5 43.40 -37.99 38.42
CA LEU A 5 42.04 -37.82 37.93
C LEU A 5 41.76 -36.34 37.66
N ALA A 6 41.14 -36.02 36.53
CA ALA A 6 40.41 -34.77 36.35
C ALA A 6 39.19 -35.02 35.45
N SER A 7 38.14 -35.55 36.07
CA SER A 7 36.80 -35.60 35.48
C SER A 7 36.03 -34.34 35.86
N GLY A 8 35.37 -33.74 34.86
CA GLY A 8 34.08 -33.07 35.04
C GLY A 8 34.11 -31.57 35.30
N ALA A 9 34.07 -30.75 34.23
CA ALA A 9 33.49 -29.40 34.28
C ALA A 9 33.27 -28.75 32.88
N ALA A 10 32.90 -29.50 31.82
CA ALA A 10 32.85 -28.91 30.46
C ALA A 10 31.51 -29.03 29.71
N CYS A 11 30.41 -29.44 30.35
CA CYS A 11 29.13 -29.63 29.64
C CYS A 11 28.00 -28.65 30.02
N ALA A 12 28.23 -27.64 30.87
CA ALA A 12 27.17 -26.76 31.36
C ALA A 12 27.10 -25.37 30.68
N ALA A 13 27.96 -25.08 29.70
CA ALA A 13 28.01 -23.75 29.05
C ALA A 13 27.32 -23.68 27.69
N ALA A 14 26.84 -24.79 27.13
CA ALA A 14 26.27 -24.83 25.78
C ALA A 14 24.75 -24.54 25.70
N LEU A 15 24.02 -24.57 26.84
CA LEU A 15 22.56 -24.44 26.84
C LEU A 15 22.02 -23.03 27.14
N LEU A 16 22.86 -22.07 27.54
CA LEU A 16 22.42 -20.69 27.78
C LEU A 16 22.60 -19.74 26.59
N ALA A 17 23.36 -20.11 25.56
CA ALA A 17 23.58 -19.27 24.37
C ALA A 17 22.44 -19.37 23.33
N ALA A 18 21.49 -20.31 23.48
CA ALA A 18 20.43 -20.53 22.49
C ALA A 18 19.14 -19.72 22.75
N ARG A 19 19.09 -18.88 23.80
CA ARG A 19 17.86 -18.13 24.18
C ARG A 19 17.88 -16.64 23.86
N SER A 20 19.00 -16.07 23.41
CA SER A 20 19.10 -14.66 23.02
C SER A 20 18.76 -14.39 21.54
N ALA A 21 18.73 -15.42 20.69
CA ALA A 21 18.49 -15.25 19.25
C ALA A 21 17.00 -15.22 18.83
N ALA A 22 16.06 -15.49 19.73
CA ALA A 22 14.63 -15.57 19.41
C ALA A 22 13.84 -14.27 19.66
N ARG A 23 14.49 -13.17 20.07
CA ARG A 23 13.84 -11.86 20.30
C ARG A 23 14.04 -10.84 19.17
N GLY A 24 14.90 -11.12 18.19
CA GLY A 24 15.22 -10.19 17.11
C GLY A 24 14.35 -10.30 15.86
N ALA A 25 13.56 -11.37 15.71
CA ALA A 25 12.82 -11.64 14.47
C ALA A 25 11.37 -11.12 14.46
N ARG A 26 11.00 -10.26 15.41
CA ARG A 26 9.78 -9.44 15.26
C ARG A 26 10.11 -8.31 14.29
N ARG A 27 10.26 -8.69 13.01
CA ARG A 27 10.18 -7.80 11.86
C ARG A 27 8.98 -6.92 12.13
N GLN A 28 9.24 -5.69 12.53
CA GLN A 28 8.23 -4.66 12.64
C GLN A 28 7.65 -4.59 11.23
N ARG A 29 6.43 -5.13 11.05
CA ARG A 29 5.64 -4.77 9.87
C ARG A 29 5.65 -3.24 9.88
N PRO A 30 6.21 -2.58 8.86
CA PRO A 30 6.13 -1.14 8.82
C PRO A 30 4.64 -0.83 8.90
N ALA A 31 4.25 -0.14 9.97
CA ALA A 31 2.91 0.42 10.06
C ALA A 31 2.71 1.17 8.75
N THR A 32 1.65 0.83 8.01
CA THR A 32 1.30 1.48 6.75
C THR A 32 1.16 2.95 7.07
N ALA A 33 2.21 3.72 6.81
CA ALA A 33 2.22 5.13 7.12
C ALA A 33 1.12 5.76 6.27
N LEU A 34 0.08 6.30 6.91
CA LEU A 34 -0.91 7.12 6.24
C LEU A 34 -0.15 8.30 5.65
N ARG A 35 0.11 8.24 4.33
CA ARG A 35 0.75 9.33 3.61
C ARG A 35 -0.26 10.48 3.58
N VAL A 36 -0.05 11.44 4.48
CA VAL A 36 -0.77 12.71 4.44
C VAL A 36 -0.16 13.51 3.30
N THR A 37 -0.79 13.43 2.12
CA THR A 37 -0.47 14.32 1.01
C THR A 37 -0.68 15.76 1.46
N THR A 38 0.35 16.59 1.29
CA THR A 38 0.25 18.01 1.60
C THR A 38 -0.72 18.68 0.62
N ARG A 39 -1.38 19.76 1.06
CA ARG A 39 -2.31 20.52 0.20
C ARG A 39 -1.68 20.92 -1.14
N THR A 40 -0.39 21.23 -1.13
CA THR A 40 0.39 21.59 -2.32
C THR A 40 0.55 20.42 -3.29
N GLU A 41 0.85 19.22 -2.79
CA GLU A 41 0.96 18.02 -3.62
C GLU A 41 -0.37 17.63 -4.25
N TRP A 42 -1.47 17.79 -3.51
CA TRP A 42 -2.81 17.57 -4.05
C TRP A 42 -3.13 18.56 -5.17
N TYR A 43 -2.84 19.84 -5.00
CA TYR A 43 -3.09 20.86 -6.03
C TYR A 43 -2.30 20.64 -7.32
N ARG A 44 -1.13 20.00 -7.27
CA ARG A 44 -0.36 19.64 -8.47
C ARG A 44 -1.10 18.63 -9.36
N LYS A 45 -2.03 17.84 -8.80
CA LYS A 45 -2.85 16.87 -9.55
C LYS A 45 -4.10 17.51 -10.18
N VAL A 46 -4.47 18.73 -9.79
CA VAL A 46 -5.67 19.44 -10.27
C VAL A 46 -5.37 20.20 -11.56
N LYS A 47 -6.14 19.96 -12.62
CA LYS A 47 -6.00 20.71 -13.89
C LYS A 47 -6.56 22.13 -13.78
N ARG A 48 -7.70 22.28 -13.11
CA ARG A 48 -8.33 23.58 -12.88
C ARG A 48 -9.15 23.57 -11.60
N ILE A 49 -9.03 24.64 -10.82
CA ILE A 49 -9.91 24.92 -9.68
C ILE A 49 -10.91 25.98 -10.16
N GLY A 50 -12.21 25.74 -9.98
CA GLY A 50 -13.24 26.68 -10.40
C GLY A 50 -14.47 26.60 -9.49
N GLY A 51 -14.80 27.72 -8.84
CA GLY A 51 -15.83 27.75 -7.80
C GLY A 51 -15.45 26.81 -6.64
N ASP A 52 -16.39 25.93 -6.27
CA ASP A 52 -16.23 24.93 -5.20
C ASP A 52 -15.91 23.53 -5.76
N ARG A 53 -15.26 23.46 -6.92
CA ARG A 53 -14.94 22.20 -7.62
C ARG A 53 -13.48 22.17 -8.07
N ALA A 54 -12.88 21.00 -7.91
CA ALA A 54 -11.61 20.65 -8.54
C ALA A 54 -11.89 19.80 -9.79
N ILE A 55 -11.31 20.21 -10.92
CA ILE A 55 -11.39 19.51 -12.19
C ILE A 55 -10.08 18.78 -12.41
N PHE A 56 -10.19 17.49 -12.66
CA PHE A 56 -9.08 16.59 -12.94
C PHE A 56 -9.18 16.08 -14.37
N ASP A 57 -8.03 15.85 -14.98
CA ASP A 57 -7.95 15.19 -16.29
C ASP A 57 -7.48 13.77 -16.07
N VAL A 58 -8.32 12.80 -16.48
CA VAL A 58 -8.06 11.38 -16.28
C VAL A 58 -8.26 10.70 -17.63
N THR A 59 -7.19 10.12 -18.16
CA THR A 59 -7.23 9.37 -19.42
C THR A 59 -7.05 7.88 -19.12
N VAL A 60 -8.05 7.07 -19.47
CA VAL A 60 -8.00 5.61 -19.33
C VAL A 60 -8.17 4.97 -20.70
N PRO A 61 -7.24 4.11 -21.14
CA PRO A 61 -7.38 3.40 -22.40
C PRO A 61 -8.56 2.42 -22.33
N LYS A 62 -9.27 2.25 -23.44
CA LYS A 62 -10.29 1.20 -23.55
C LYS A 62 -9.60 -0.19 -23.62
N PRO A 63 -10.20 -1.24 -23.04
CA PRO A 63 -11.44 -1.22 -22.24
C PRO A 63 -11.21 -0.56 -20.87
N LEU A 64 -12.21 0.15 -20.35
CA LEU A 64 -12.06 0.88 -19.08
C LEU A 64 -11.83 -0.07 -17.88
N GLY A 65 -12.41 -1.27 -17.91
CA GLY A 65 -12.37 -2.19 -16.78
C GLY A 65 -13.27 -1.74 -15.63
N CYS A 66 -14.49 -1.31 -15.94
CA CYS A 66 -15.48 -0.91 -14.95
C CYS A 66 -16.89 -1.38 -15.34
N VAL A 67 -17.71 -1.67 -14.33
CA VAL A 67 -19.14 -1.93 -14.46
C VAL A 67 -19.87 -0.61 -14.26
N LEU A 68 -20.74 -0.28 -15.21
CA LEU A 68 -21.48 0.97 -15.24
C LEU A 68 -22.93 0.75 -14.80
N GLN A 69 -23.44 1.59 -13.91
CA GLN A 69 -24.82 1.50 -13.42
C GLN A 69 -25.50 2.87 -13.43
N LYS A 70 -26.79 2.88 -13.78
CA LYS A 70 -27.59 4.11 -13.69
C LYS A 70 -27.80 4.53 -12.24
N PHE A 71 -27.70 5.83 -11.98
CA PHE A 71 -28.03 6.35 -10.66
C PHE A 71 -29.54 6.18 -10.38
N PRO A 72 -29.95 5.75 -9.17
CA PRO A 72 -31.36 5.56 -8.85
C PRO A 72 -32.18 6.86 -8.83
N GLN A 73 -31.53 7.96 -8.44
CA GLN A 73 -32.19 9.24 -8.13
C GLN A 73 -31.84 10.36 -9.12
N LYS A 74 -30.98 10.10 -10.11
CA LYS A 74 -30.44 11.14 -11.00
C LYS A 74 -30.29 10.60 -12.42
N ASN A 75 -30.47 11.47 -13.39
CA ASN A 75 -30.14 11.16 -14.79
C ASN A 75 -28.62 11.06 -14.92
N GLY A 76 -28.12 9.86 -15.20
CA GLY A 76 -26.70 9.60 -15.38
C GLY A 76 -26.33 8.14 -15.17
N VAL A 77 -25.08 7.82 -15.48
CA VAL A 77 -24.47 6.50 -15.26
C VAL A 77 -23.21 6.72 -14.42
N GLY A 78 -23.15 6.03 -13.28
CA GLY A 78 -22.00 5.96 -12.39
C GLY A 78 -21.18 4.70 -12.61
N ILE A 79 -20.07 4.62 -11.91
CA ILE A 79 -19.22 3.44 -11.87
C ILE A 79 -19.64 2.62 -10.66
N GLN A 80 -20.28 1.49 -10.91
CA GLN A 80 -20.71 0.58 -9.85
C GLN A 80 -19.53 -0.16 -9.25
N GLU A 81 -18.62 -0.63 -10.11
CA GLU A 81 -17.49 -1.46 -9.71
C GLU A 81 -16.32 -1.20 -10.66
N VAL A 82 -15.12 -1.09 -10.09
CA VAL A 82 -13.86 -1.11 -10.85
C VAL A 82 -13.34 -2.54 -10.84
N MET A 83 -13.24 -3.15 -12.02
CA MET A 83 -12.84 -4.55 -12.15
C MET A 83 -11.36 -4.72 -11.80
N GLU A 84 -11.05 -5.68 -10.93
CA GLU A 84 -9.66 -6.03 -10.59
C GLU A 84 -8.86 -6.40 -11.85
N GLY A 85 -7.66 -5.83 -11.98
CA GLY A 85 -6.80 -5.99 -13.15
C GLY A 85 -7.25 -5.21 -14.40
N GLY A 86 -8.37 -4.49 -14.34
CA GLY A 86 -8.83 -3.59 -15.38
C GLY A 86 -7.99 -2.32 -15.49
N ASN A 87 -8.10 -1.59 -16.60
CA ASN A 87 -7.30 -0.37 -16.81
C ASN A 87 -7.58 0.73 -15.76
N ALA A 88 -8.82 0.84 -15.27
CA ALA A 88 -9.17 1.73 -14.17
C ALA A 88 -8.52 1.29 -12.84
N ASP A 89 -8.47 -0.01 -12.54
CA ASP A 89 -7.79 -0.55 -11.36
C ASP A 89 -6.27 -0.31 -11.43
N LEU A 90 -5.66 -0.60 -12.57
CA LEU A 90 -4.24 -0.34 -12.80
C LEU A 90 -3.89 1.15 -12.70
N LEU A 91 -4.77 2.05 -13.15
CA LEU A 91 -4.61 3.48 -12.91
C LEU A 91 -4.69 3.80 -11.41
N ASN A 92 -5.70 3.30 -10.71
CA ASN A 92 -5.87 3.53 -9.28
C ASN A 92 -4.65 3.07 -8.49
N ARG A 93 -4.10 1.90 -8.82
CA ARG A 93 -2.85 1.42 -8.22
C ARG A 93 -1.69 2.38 -8.45
N ARG A 94 -1.47 2.81 -9.70
CA ARG A 94 -0.39 3.75 -10.03
C ARG A 94 -0.50 5.08 -9.28
N VAL A 95 -1.73 5.59 -9.12
CA VAL A 95 -1.96 6.88 -8.45
C VAL A 95 -1.95 6.75 -6.92
N CYS A 96 -2.62 5.74 -6.36
CA CYS A 96 -2.85 5.61 -4.92
C CYS A 96 -1.76 4.81 -4.19
N VAL A 97 -1.15 3.83 -4.85
CA VAL A 97 -0.15 2.94 -4.25
C VAL A 97 1.25 3.40 -4.66
N ASP A 98 1.47 3.60 -5.95
CA ASP A 98 2.81 3.91 -6.47
C ASP A 98 3.15 5.41 -6.44
N ASP A 99 2.13 6.27 -6.24
CA ASP A 99 2.22 7.75 -6.29
C ASP A 99 2.99 8.27 -7.51
N GLU A 100 2.71 7.67 -8.66
CA GLU A 100 3.41 7.96 -9.90
C GLU A 100 3.17 9.43 -10.32
N PRO A 101 4.25 10.23 -10.50
CA PRO A 101 4.12 11.63 -10.89
C PRO A 101 3.45 11.78 -12.25
N GLY A 102 2.46 12.66 -12.34
CA GLY A 102 1.76 12.95 -13.60
C GLY A 102 0.64 11.96 -13.96
N SER A 103 0.41 10.91 -13.17
CA SER A 103 -0.65 9.92 -13.40
C SER A 103 -2.07 10.44 -13.17
N GLY A 104 -2.23 11.74 -12.90
CA GLY A 104 -3.52 12.39 -12.73
C GLY A 104 -4.20 12.00 -11.41
N MET A 105 -5.47 11.59 -11.52
CA MET A 105 -6.30 11.16 -10.39
C MET A 105 -6.86 9.76 -10.59
N TRP A 106 -7.29 9.16 -9.49
CA TRP A 106 -7.93 7.85 -9.45
C TRP A 106 -9.44 7.94 -9.73
N ILE A 107 -10.01 6.79 -10.08
CA ILE A 107 -11.42 6.58 -10.33
C ILE A 107 -12.07 5.99 -9.09
N LEU A 108 -13.23 6.51 -8.70
CA LEU A 108 -14.01 6.05 -7.56
C LEU A 108 -15.26 5.29 -8.02
N GLU A 109 -15.63 4.30 -7.21
CA GLU A 109 -16.93 3.64 -7.26
C GLU A 109 -17.97 4.49 -6.54
N GLY A 110 -19.21 4.50 -7.04
CA GLY A 110 -20.33 5.21 -6.42
C GLY A 110 -21.37 5.78 -7.37
#